data_AF-H1S621-F1
#
_entry.id   AF-H1S621-F1
#
_cell.length_a   1.000
_cell.length_b   1.000
_cell.length_c   1.000
_cell.angle_alpha   90.00
_cell.angle_beta   90.00
_cell.angle_gamma   90.00
#
_symmetry.space_group_name_H-M   'P 1'
#
loop_
_entity.id
_entity.type
_entity.pdbx_description
1 polymer ?
#
loop_
_entity_poly.entity_id
_entity_poly.type
_entity_poly.pdbx_seq_one_letter_code
_entity_poly.pdbx_strand_id
1 'polypeptide(L)'
;MVVAEFETAEERAPVSARNVGFASSAASIMSSGSGCAPYAGLHLRNLRLPFPVDIVCLRGEFHMASGRRAGLLPEGATIRVPAYQLFHCEGASVIDLRGGKELHLVVQDEAHQPPPHAEHTGRMAMPAPWQSHIAGPSTLQLARAVFQDPGAPWSVRYAADALNLPAREFCRHLFREGSALTDIVREQRLMRVLLKLAGGRFSSREIALGHGFASFERLDAAFSDRFGCSAERVARLAWHASLSWSRASAATPARTTVRVGAGL
;
A
#
# COMPACT_ATOMS: atom_id res chain seq x y z
N MET A 1 35.00 28.97 -59.27
CA MET A 1 34.16 30.09 -59.75
C MET A 1 32.94 29.43 -60.38
N VAL A 2 31.75 29.28 -59.78
CA VAL A 2 30.90 30.09 -58.88
C VAL A 2 30.11 29.07 -58.02
N VAL A 3 30.38 28.92 -56.71
CA VAL A 3 29.61 29.40 -55.53
C VAL A 3 28.09 29.54 -55.73
N ALA A 4 27.31 28.68 -55.06
CA ALA A 4 25.97 29.01 -54.55
C ALA A 4 25.70 28.15 -53.30
N GLU A 5 25.82 28.79 -52.15
CA GLU A 5 25.62 28.26 -50.81
C GLU A 5 24.12 28.19 -50.47
N PHE A 6 23.76 27.15 -49.71
CA PHE A 6 22.41 26.94 -49.20
C PHE A 6 22.13 27.82 -47.97
N GLU A 7 20.91 28.33 -47.97
CA GLU A 7 20.30 29.23 -47.01
C GLU A 7 20.12 28.60 -45.62
N THR A 8 20.24 29.44 -44.60
CA THR A 8 20.36 29.16 -43.17
C THR A 8 19.00 28.75 -42.55
N ALA A 9 18.95 27.60 -41.87
CA ALA A 9 17.83 27.23 -41.01
C ALA A 9 18.12 27.65 -39.56
N GLU A 10 17.29 28.56 -39.05
CA GLU A 10 17.33 29.13 -37.71
C GLU A 10 16.93 28.08 -36.66
N GLU A 11 17.92 27.55 -35.95
CA GLU A 11 17.78 26.62 -34.84
C GLU A 11 17.24 27.34 -33.60
N ARG A 12 15.93 27.22 -33.34
CA ARG A 12 15.32 27.68 -32.08
C ARG A 12 15.56 26.65 -30.98
N ALA A 13 16.47 27.01 -30.07
CA ALA A 13 16.74 26.30 -28.83
C ALA A 13 15.48 26.16 -27.94
N PRO A 14 15.24 25.00 -27.32
CA PRO A 14 14.22 24.87 -26.28
C PRO A 14 14.66 25.60 -25.01
N VAL A 15 13.76 26.43 -24.50
CA VAL A 15 13.86 27.16 -23.23
C VAL A 15 14.17 26.19 -22.10
N SER A 16 15.35 26.38 -21.50
CA SER A 16 15.86 25.66 -20.34
C SER A 16 14.86 25.66 -19.19
N ALA A 17 14.29 24.49 -18.90
CA ALA A 17 13.53 24.26 -17.69
C ALA A 17 14.48 24.35 -16.49
N ARG A 18 14.35 25.44 -15.74
CA ARG A 18 15.05 25.64 -14.46
C ARG A 18 14.80 24.44 -13.54
N ASN A 19 15.89 23.86 -13.06
CA ASN A 19 15.95 22.94 -11.93
C ASN A 19 14.99 23.34 -10.81
N VAL A 20 13.97 22.52 -10.54
CA VAL A 20 13.25 22.56 -9.27
C VAL A 20 14.12 21.82 -8.26
N GLY A 21 15.04 22.56 -7.64
CA GLY A 21 15.79 22.09 -6.49
C GLY A 21 14.82 21.74 -5.36
N PHE A 22 14.74 20.46 -5.01
CA PHE A 22 14.03 20.00 -3.83
C PHE A 22 14.76 20.48 -2.59
N ALA A 23 14.24 21.55 -1.98
CA ALA A 23 14.67 21.96 -0.66
C ALA A 23 14.16 20.93 0.37
N SER A 24 15.09 20.27 1.05
CA SER A 24 14.80 19.49 2.26
C SER A 24 14.30 20.45 3.33
N SER A 25 12.98 20.56 3.48
CA SER A 25 12.37 21.31 4.58
C SER A 25 11.96 20.31 5.66
N ALA A 26 12.82 20.19 6.67
CA ALA A 26 12.49 19.54 7.94
C ALA A 26 11.62 20.49 8.77
N ALA A 27 10.34 20.60 8.40
CA ALA A 27 9.33 21.23 9.26
C ALA A 27 8.68 20.13 10.11
N SER A 28 9.04 20.10 11.40
CA SER A 28 8.35 19.31 12.41
C SER A 28 6.89 19.78 12.52
N ILE A 29 5.96 18.94 12.11
CA ILE A 29 4.52 19.16 12.30
C ILE A 29 4.16 18.74 13.72
N MET A 30 4.20 19.67 14.66
CA MET A 30 3.51 19.55 15.94
C MET A 30 2.05 19.99 15.76
N SER A 31 1.19 19.09 15.27
CA SER A 31 -0.27 19.28 15.34
C SER A 31 -0.79 18.68 16.65
N SER A 32 -0.68 19.45 17.73
CA SER A 32 -1.40 19.19 18.98
C SER A 32 -2.69 20.02 18.96
N GLY A 33 -3.75 19.42 18.44
CA GLY A 33 -5.06 20.05 18.37
C GLY A 33 -6.11 18.98 18.11
N SER A 34 -6.57 18.32 19.17
CA SER A 34 -7.67 17.35 19.14
C SER A 34 -9.02 18.09 19.02
N GLY A 35 -9.15 18.89 17.96
CA GLY A 35 -10.41 19.42 17.47
C GLY A 35 -10.68 18.70 16.17
N CYS A 36 -11.68 17.81 16.15
CA CYS A 36 -12.09 17.08 14.97
C CYS A 36 -12.68 18.09 13.96
N ALA A 37 -11.83 18.74 13.17
CA ALA A 37 -12.27 19.61 12.09
C ALA A 37 -13.05 18.73 11.10
N PRO A 38 -14.36 19.00 10.86
CA PRO A 38 -15.22 18.12 10.07
C PRO A 38 -14.83 18.04 8.59
N TYR A 39 -13.79 18.76 8.16
CA TYR A 39 -13.28 18.83 6.79
C TYR A 39 -11.79 18.43 6.67
N ALA A 40 -11.22 17.76 7.67
CA ALA A 40 -9.86 17.25 7.53
C ALA A 40 -9.79 16.30 6.31
N GLY A 41 -8.65 16.24 5.64
CA GLY A 41 -8.47 15.41 4.45
C GLY A 41 -8.45 13.90 4.72
N LEU A 42 -8.22 13.11 3.68
CA LEU A 42 -7.83 11.71 3.79
C LEU A 42 -6.37 11.70 4.26
N HIS A 43 -6.14 11.30 5.51
CA HIS A 43 -4.80 11.10 6.05
C HIS A 43 -4.68 9.64 6.47
N LEU A 44 -3.95 8.84 5.70
CA LEU A 44 -3.60 7.46 6.05
C LEU A 44 -2.11 7.38 6.30
N ARG A 45 -1.73 7.08 7.54
CA ARG A 45 -0.35 6.95 7.96
C ARG A 45 0.04 5.49 8.14
N ASN A 46 1.33 5.20 8.05
CA ASN A 46 1.90 3.91 8.42
C ASN A 46 1.34 2.71 7.65
N LEU A 47 1.00 2.91 6.37
CA LEU A 47 0.56 1.87 5.46
C LEU A 47 1.74 0.97 5.11
N ARG A 48 1.56 -0.35 5.28
CA ARG A 48 2.59 -1.35 4.97
C ARG A 48 1.92 -2.66 4.56
N LEU A 49 1.68 -2.81 3.26
CA LEU A 49 1.06 -4.00 2.69
C LEU A 49 2.12 -5.06 2.38
N PRO A 50 1.82 -6.36 2.53
CA PRO A 50 2.81 -7.43 2.33
C PRO A 50 2.95 -7.84 0.85
N PHE A 51 2.35 -7.06 -0.05
CA PHE A 51 2.39 -7.20 -1.50
C PHE A 51 2.80 -5.86 -2.12
N PRO A 52 3.36 -5.85 -3.33
CA PRO A 52 3.48 -4.62 -4.09
C PRO A 52 2.10 -4.00 -4.32
N VAL A 53 2.03 -2.66 -4.30
CA VAL A 53 0.78 -1.93 -4.47
C VAL A 53 1.01 -0.79 -5.45
N ASP A 54 0.16 -0.69 -6.45
CA ASP A 54 0.09 0.50 -7.28
C ASP A 54 -0.95 1.45 -6.68
N ILE A 55 -0.51 2.68 -6.43
CA ILE A 55 -1.35 3.74 -5.87
C ILE A 55 -1.68 4.67 -7.01
N VAL A 56 -2.96 4.71 -7.36
CA VAL A 56 -3.48 5.49 -8.49
C VAL A 56 -4.26 6.67 -7.93
N CYS A 57 -3.88 7.88 -8.32
CA CYS A 57 -4.67 9.07 -8.05
C CYS A 57 -5.70 9.23 -9.17
N LEU A 58 -6.95 8.81 -8.94
CA LEU A 58 -7.99 8.90 -9.97
C LEU A 58 -8.53 10.33 -10.10
N ARG A 59 -8.57 11.08 -8.99
CA ARG A 59 -9.07 12.46 -8.98
C ARG A 59 -8.38 13.29 -7.91
N GLY A 60 -7.99 14.52 -8.25
CA GLY A 60 -7.32 15.46 -7.35
C GLY A 60 -5.83 15.21 -7.19
N GLU A 61 -5.28 15.55 -6.02
CA GLU A 61 -3.85 15.41 -5.74
C GLU A 61 -3.62 14.89 -4.32
N PHE A 62 -2.64 13.99 -4.19
CA PHE A 62 -2.25 13.41 -2.91
C PHE A 62 -0.77 13.66 -2.64
N HIS A 63 -0.46 14.11 -1.43
CA HIS A 63 0.88 14.08 -0.90
C HIS A 63 1.21 12.65 -0.45
N MET A 64 2.28 12.11 -1.03
CA MET A 64 2.78 10.78 -0.75
C MET A 64 4.10 10.90 -0.02
N ALA A 65 4.27 10.15 1.06
CA ALA A 65 5.56 10.00 1.73
C ALA A 65 5.87 8.52 1.91
N SER A 66 7.03 8.07 1.45
CA SER A 66 7.54 6.72 1.67
C SER A 66 9.04 6.77 1.85
N GLY A 67 9.54 6.51 3.06
CA GLY A 67 10.96 6.37 3.38
C GLY A 67 11.87 7.46 2.79
N ARG A 68 12.35 7.24 1.56
CA ARG A 68 13.27 8.13 0.83
C ARG A 68 12.59 9.10 -0.16
N ARG A 69 11.28 9.02 -0.36
CA ARG A 69 10.55 9.81 -1.34
C ARG A 69 9.37 10.49 -0.67
N ALA A 70 9.29 11.81 -0.82
CA ALA A 70 8.09 12.57 -0.55
C ALA A 70 7.76 13.38 -1.81
N GLY A 71 6.48 13.52 -2.13
CA GLY A 71 6.08 14.26 -3.32
C GLY A 71 4.58 14.25 -3.55
N LEU A 72 4.15 15.06 -4.51
CA LEU A 72 2.76 15.09 -4.96
C LEU A 72 2.55 14.00 -6.01
N LEU A 73 1.45 13.28 -5.85
CA LEU A 73 0.89 12.35 -6.83
C LEU A 73 -0.29 13.08 -7.50
N PRO A 74 -0.09 13.63 -8.72
CA PRO A 74 -1.14 14.35 -9.43
C PRO A 74 -2.20 13.38 -9.98
N GLU A 75 -3.34 13.94 -10.39
CA GLU A 75 -4.41 13.20 -11.05
C GLU A 75 -3.91 12.39 -12.26
N GLY A 76 -4.40 11.15 -12.38
CA GLY A 76 -3.99 10.20 -13.40
C GLY A 76 -2.64 9.53 -13.15
N ALA A 77 -1.83 10.02 -12.20
CA ALA A 77 -0.54 9.42 -11.93
C ALA A 77 -0.65 8.14 -11.08
N THR A 78 0.30 7.24 -11.31
CA THR A 78 0.44 5.98 -10.57
C THR A 78 1.84 5.89 -9.98
N ILE A 79 1.93 5.46 -8.71
CA ILE A 79 3.21 5.11 -8.08
C ILE A 79 3.15 3.68 -7.56
N ARG A 80 4.18 2.89 -7.86
CA ARG A 80 4.34 1.53 -7.32
C ARG A 80 5.10 1.58 -6.01
N VAL A 81 4.50 1.02 -4.96
CA VAL A 81 5.13 0.80 -3.67
C VAL A 81 5.52 -0.67 -3.54
N PRO A 82 6.80 -1.00 -3.29
CA PRO A 82 7.26 -2.35 -3.03
C PRO A 82 6.56 -3.02 -1.84
N ALA A 83 6.55 -4.36 -1.84
CA ALA A 83 6.03 -5.13 -0.73
C ALA A 83 6.75 -4.77 0.57
N TYR A 84 5.97 -4.62 1.64
CA TYR A 84 6.43 -4.32 2.99
C TYR A 84 7.16 -2.97 3.15
N GLN A 85 7.10 -2.09 2.15
CA GLN A 85 7.60 -0.73 2.28
C GLN A 85 6.56 0.15 3.00
N LEU A 86 7.02 0.94 3.96
CA LEU A 86 6.17 1.90 4.68
C LEU A 86 5.84 3.10 3.78
N PHE A 87 4.59 3.50 3.76
CA PHE A 87 4.16 4.73 3.11
C PHE A 87 3.00 5.41 3.84
N HIS A 88 2.80 6.68 3.52
CA HIS A 88 1.76 7.55 4.02
C HIS A 88 1.12 8.25 2.82
N CYS A 89 -0.18 8.46 2.88
CA CYS A 89 -0.88 9.30 1.93
C CYS A 89 -1.70 10.36 2.66
N GLU A 90 -1.63 11.57 2.14
CA GLU A 90 -2.33 12.72 2.64
C GLU A 90 -2.95 13.45 1.45
N GLY A 91 -4.27 13.41 1.35
CA GLY A 91 -5.01 14.22 0.38
C GLY A 91 -5.90 15.17 1.15
N ALA A 92 -5.85 16.46 0.84
CA ALA A 92 -6.88 17.41 1.27
C ALA A 92 -8.23 17.03 0.63
N SER A 93 -8.89 15.98 1.12
CA SER A 93 -10.28 15.68 0.77
C SER A 93 -11.15 16.61 1.60
N VAL A 94 -11.47 17.78 1.05
CA VAL A 94 -12.82 18.24 1.31
C VAL A 94 -13.68 17.15 0.69
N ILE A 95 -14.54 16.50 1.50
CA ILE A 95 -15.55 15.56 1.00
C ILE A 95 -16.56 16.42 0.23
N ASP A 96 -16.15 16.94 -0.92
CA ASP A 96 -17.01 17.65 -1.84
C ASP A 96 -17.61 16.59 -2.76
N LEU A 97 -18.93 16.46 -2.70
CA LEU A 97 -19.70 15.54 -3.53
C LEU A 97 -19.56 15.87 -5.03
N ARG A 98 -19.05 17.06 -5.40
CA ARG A 98 -18.87 17.50 -6.78
C ARG A 98 -17.42 17.53 -7.26
N GLY A 99 -16.43 17.50 -6.35
CA GLY A 99 -15.00 17.66 -6.67
C GLY A 99 -14.06 16.82 -5.81
N GLY A 100 -14.55 15.74 -5.20
CA GLY A 100 -13.80 14.96 -4.20
C GLY A 100 -12.50 14.35 -4.72
N LYS A 101 -11.55 14.06 -3.83
CA LYS A 101 -10.33 13.34 -4.20
C LYS A 101 -10.59 11.84 -4.19
N GLU A 102 -10.04 11.12 -5.17
CA GLU A 102 -10.20 9.67 -5.27
C GLU A 102 -8.83 8.99 -5.37
N LEU A 103 -8.54 8.17 -4.36
CA LEU A 103 -7.35 7.32 -4.29
C LEU A 103 -7.75 5.87 -4.50
N HIS A 104 -7.11 5.19 -5.44
CA HIS A 104 -7.32 3.77 -5.69
C HIS A 104 -6.06 2.96 -5.41
N LEU A 105 -6.18 1.94 -4.57
CA LEU A 105 -5.10 1.01 -4.25
C LEU A 105 -5.25 -0.28 -5.08
N VAL A 106 -4.27 -0.59 -5.92
CA VAL A 106 -4.24 -1.84 -6.69
C VAL A 106 -3.23 -2.78 -6.06
N VAL A 107 -3.70 -3.84 -5.41
CA VAL A 107 -2.84 -4.84 -4.76
C VAL A 107 -2.37 -5.87 -5.78
N GLN A 108 -1.06 -5.91 -6.02
CA GLN A 108 -0.41 -6.87 -6.91
C GLN A 108 -0.14 -8.16 -6.13
N ASP A 109 -1.12 -9.07 -6.09
CA ASP A 109 -0.90 -10.37 -5.46
C ASP A 109 -0.22 -11.32 -6.45
N GLU A 110 1.11 -11.21 -6.54
CA GLU A 110 1.96 -12.08 -7.37
C GLU A 110 2.02 -13.53 -6.87
N ALA A 111 1.46 -13.85 -5.69
CA ALA A 111 1.50 -15.20 -5.13
C ALA A 111 0.61 -16.22 -5.89
N HIS A 112 -0.10 -15.79 -6.93
CA HIS A 112 -1.00 -16.64 -7.71
C HIS A 112 -0.66 -16.75 -9.20
N GLN A 113 0.54 -16.33 -9.62
CA GLN A 113 0.99 -16.70 -10.96
C GLN A 113 1.52 -18.13 -10.89
N PRO A 114 0.78 -19.16 -11.37
CA PRO A 114 1.33 -20.49 -11.43
C PRO A 114 2.62 -20.42 -12.26
N PRO A 115 3.71 -21.09 -11.83
CA PRO A 115 4.93 -21.12 -12.62
C PRO A 115 4.57 -21.57 -14.04
N PRO A 116 5.08 -20.91 -15.10
CA PRO A 116 4.62 -21.11 -16.48
C PRO A 116 4.83 -22.53 -17.06
N HIS A 117 5.31 -23.51 -16.28
CA HIS A 117 5.62 -24.87 -16.73
C HIS A 117 5.36 -26.00 -15.71
N ALA A 118 4.45 -25.85 -14.75
CA ALA A 118 4.06 -27.00 -13.89
C ALA A 118 3.13 -27.97 -14.63
N GLU A 119 3.66 -28.69 -15.61
CA GLU A 119 2.99 -29.82 -16.24
C GLU A 119 2.85 -30.98 -15.25
N HIS A 120 1.59 -31.36 -15.01
CA HIS A 120 1.11 -32.72 -14.74
C HIS A 120 2.14 -33.73 -14.21
N THR A 121 2.39 -33.73 -12.90
CA THR A 121 2.80 -34.97 -12.20
C THR A 121 1.79 -35.25 -11.10
N GLY A 122 0.91 -36.22 -11.37
CA GLY A 122 -0.20 -36.62 -10.53
C GLY A 122 0.26 -37.17 -9.18
N ARG A 123 0.40 -36.29 -8.19
CA ARG A 123 0.48 -36.68 -6.79
C ARG A 123 -0.41 -35.78 -5.96
N MET A 124 -1.50 -36.37 -5.45
CA MET A 124 -2.41 -35.76 -4.48
C MET A 124 -1.66 -35.50 -3.16
N ALA A 125 -0.95 -34.39 -3.09
CA ALA A 125 -0.64 -33.73 -1.82
C ALA A 125 -1.04 -32.28 -2.05
N MET A 126 -2.18 -31.86 -1.48
CA MET A 126 -2.60 -30.46 -1.50
C MET A 126 -1.53 -29.63 -0.78
N PRO A 127 -0.69 -28.85 -1.48
CA PRO A 127 0.11 -27.86 -0.80
C PRO A 127 -0.87 -26.77 -0.39
N ALA A 128 -0.88 -26.36 0.88
CA ALA A 128 -1.65 -25.19 1.25
C ALA A 128 -1.20 -24.01 0.35
N PRO A 129 -2.10 -23.17 -0.16
CA PRO A 129 -1.81 -22.19 -1.21
C PRO A 129 -0.76 -21.12 -0.86
N TRP A 130 -0.21 -21.14 0.36
CA TRP A 130 0.87 -20.29 0.84
C TRP A 130 2.26 -20.97 0.86
N GLN A 131 2.35 -22.27 0.51
CA GLN A 131 3.61 -23.06 0.60
C GLN A 131 4.61 -22.80 -0.53
N SER A 132 4.31 -21.90 -1.47
CA SER A 132 5.31 -21.44 -2.43
C SER A 132 6.42 -20.75 -1.66
N HIS A 133 7.65 -21.27 -1.76
CA HIS A 133 8.87 -20.67 -1.24
C HIS A 133 9.04 -19.25 -1.79
N ILE A 134 8.36 -18.28 -1.19
CA ILE A 134 8.58 -16.88 -1.44
C ILE A 134 9.96 -16.61 -0.85
N ALA A 135 10.97 -16.57 -1.72
CA ALA A 135 12.29 -16.10 -1.35
C ALA A 135 12.14 -14.69 -0.76
N GLY A 136 12.39 -14.56 0.54
CA GLY A 136 12.24 -13.29 1.24
C GLY A 136 12.37 -13.41 2.76
N PRO A 137 12.47 -12.28 3.47
CA PRO A 137 12.55 -12.25 4.92
C PRO A 137 11.36 -12.95 5.59
N SER A 138 11.58 -13.60 6.72
CA SER A 138 10.54 -14.33 7.47
C SER A 138 9.40 -13.40 7.90
N THR A 139 9.71 -12.13 8.18
CA THR A 139 8.76 -11.07 8.47
C THR A 139 7.78 -10.84 7.33
N LEU A 140 8.26 -10.81 6.08
CA LEU A 140 7.39 -10.62 4.91
C LEU A 140 6.50 -11.85 4.67
N GLN A 141 7.06 -13.05 4.82
CA GLN A 141 6.30 -14.30 4.68
C GLN A 141 5.19 -14.39 5.72
N LEU A 142 5.51 -14.11 6.99
CA LEU A 142 4.54 -14.02 8.07
C LEU A 142 3.48 -12.96 7.81
N ALA A 143 3.90 -11.76 7.36
CA ALA A 143 2.97 -10.68 7.08
C ALA A 143 1.96 -11.06 6.00
N ARG A 144 2.38 -11.77 4.94
CA ARG A 144 1.48 -12.33 3.92
C ARG A 144 0.52 -13.34 4.51
N ALA A 145 1.01 -14.27 5.31
CA ALA A 145 0.21 -15.33 5.91
C ALA A 145 -0.88 -14.74 6.85
N VAL A 146 -0.52 -13.78 7.71
CA VAL A 146 -1.48 -13.06 8.57
C VAL A 146 -2.49 -12.27 7.75
N PHE A 147 -2.06 -11.60 6.68
CA PHE A 147 -2.97 -10.83 5.86
C PHE A 147 -4.01 -11.70 5.14
N GLN A 148 -3.63 -12.91 4.75
CA GLN A 148 -4.51 -13.90 4.12
C GLN A 148 -5.53 -14.47 5.13
N ASP A 149 -5.07 -14.83 6.34
CA ASP A 149 -5.93 -15.33 7.43
C ASP A 149 -5.76 -14.49 8.72
N PRO A 150 -6.38 -13.30 8.79
CA PRO A 150 -6.24 -12.42 9.95
C PRO A 150 -6.93 -12.98 11.21
N GLY A 151 -7.92 -13.86 11.05
CA GLY A 151 -8.70 -14.42 12.15
C GLY A 151 -8.00 -15.56 12.89
N ALA A 152 -6.98 -16.17 12.29
CA ALA A 152 -6.23 -17.26 12.90
C ALA A 152 -5.59 -16.88 14.26
N PRO A 153 -5.39 -17.88 15.15
CA PRO A 153 -4.78 -17.70 16.47
C PRO A 153 -3.26 -17.63 16.37
N TRP A 154 -2.75 -16.58 15.71
CA TRP A 154 -1.32 -16.36 15.48
C TRP A 154 -0.51 -16.37 16.79
N SER A 155 0.12 -17.50 17.05
CA SER A 155 1.08 -17.76 18.11
C SER A 155 2.43 -18.09 17.50
N VAL A 156 3.51 -18.10 18.29
CA VAL A 156 4.84 -18.48 17.79
C VAL A 156 4.82 -19.86 17.15
N ARG A 157 4.17 -20.84 17.80
CA ARG A 157 4.06 -22.21 17.27
C ARG A 157 3.28 -22.22 15.96
N TYR A 158 2.08 -21.65 15.95
CA TYR A 158 1.24 -21.61 14.75
C TYR A 158 1.93 -20.89 13.57
N ALA A 159 2.61 -19.77 13.84
CA ALA A 159 3.34 -19.01 12.83
C ALA A 159 4.54 -19.78 12.28
N ALA A 160 5.29 -20.48 13.13
CA ALA A 160 6.42 -21.30 12.73
C ALA A 160 5.96 -22.50 11.89
N ASP A 161 4.87 -23.17 12.30
CA ASP A 161 4.24 -24.25 11.55
C ASP A 161 3.74 -23.76 10.18
N ALA A 162 3.10 -22.58 10.14
CA ALA A 162 2.63 -21.92 8.92
C ALA A 162 3.76 -21.44 7.99
N LEU A 163 5.03 -21.47 8.43
CA LEU A 163 6.19 -21.19 7.60
C LEU A 163 7.09 -22.41 7.42
N ASN A 164 6.67 -23.58 7.92
CA ASN A 164 7.46 -24.82 7.94
C ASN A 164 8.86 -24.62 8.56
N LEU A 165 8.92 -23.87 9.66
CA LEU A 165 10.14 -23.60 10.41
C LEU A 165 10.03 -24.11 11.85
N PRO A 166 11.12 -24.59 12.46
CA PRO A 166 11.17 -24.78 13.90
C PRO A 166 10.91 -23.46 14.63
N ALA A 167 10.11 -23.46 15.70
CA ALA A 167 9.75 -22.25 16.45
C ALA A 167 10.96 -21.41 16.90
N ARG A 168 12.04 -22.07 17.35
CA ARG A 168 13.29 -21.41 17.74
C ARG A 168 13.95 -20.69 16.57
N GLU A 169 13.94 -21.30 15.39
CA GLU A 169 14.53 -20.73 14.18
C GLU A 169 13.71 -19.53 13.67
N PHE A 170 12.39 -19.68 13.67
CA PHE A 170 11.47 -18.60 13.35
C PHE A 170 11.68 -17.37 14.24
N CYS A 171 11.74 -17.56 15.57
CA CYS A 171 12.03 -16.46 16.50
C CYS A 171 13.40 -15.83 16.24
N ARG A 172 14.42 -16.64 15.92
CA ARG A 172 15.76 -16.16 15.57
C ARG A 172 15.72 -15.29 14.31
N HIS A 173 14.99 -15.70 13.27
CA HIS A 173 14.82 -14.90 12.06
C HIS A 173 14.11 -13.56 12.35
N LEU A 174 12.97 -13.58 13.06
CA LEU A 174 12.26 -12.35 13.42
C LEU A 174 13.13 -11.38 14.22
N PHE A 175 13.91 -11.90 15.18
CA PHE A 175 14.83 -11.09 15.97
C PHE A 175 15.93 -10.46 15.12
N ARG A 176 16.54 -11.23 14.20
CA ARG A 176 17.57 -10.72 13.26
C ARG A 176 17.00 -9.66 12.31
N GLU A 177 15.73 -9.79 11.96
CA GLU A 177 14.99 -8.84 11.12
C GLU A 177 14.41 -7.66 11.93
N GLY A 178 14.67 -7.57 13.23
CA GLY A 178 14.23 -6.47 14.10
C GLY A 178 12.71 -6.35 14.23
N SER A 179 11.99 -7.47 14.10
CA SER A 179 10.53 -7.47 14.05
C SER A 179 9.92 -8.33 15.15
N ALA A 180 8.78 -7.89 15.69
CA ALA A 180 8.04 -8.62 16.71
C ALA A 180 6.81 -9.29 16.09
N LEU A 181 6.55 -10.56 16.44
CA LEU A 181 5.38 -11.31 15.98
C LEU A 181 4.07 -10.54 16.25
N THR A 182 3.91 -10.01 17.46
CA THR A 182 2.71 -9.28 17.88
C THR A 182 2.46 -8.04 17.02
N ASP A 183 3.52 -7.33 16.66
CA ASP A 183 3.43 -6.10 15.87
C ASP A 183 3.06 -6.42 14.42
N ILE A 184 3.69 -7.43 13.83
CA ILE A 184 3.35 -7.90 12.48
C ILE A 184 1.88 -8.36 12.45
N VAL A 185 1.46 -9.17 13.43
CA VAL A 185 0.08 -9.68 13.48
C VAL A 185 -0.92 -8.53 13.59
N ARG A 186 -0.70 -7.60 14.52
CA ARG A 186 -1.58 -6.44 14.70
C ARG A 186 -1.60 -5.55 13.47
N GLU A 187 -0.44 -5.25 12.89
CA GLU A 187 -0.30 -4.42 11.70
C GLU A 187 -1.08 -5.02 10.52
N GLN A 188 -0.89 -6.30 10.24
CA GLN A 188 -1.48 -6.94 9.07
C GLN A 188 -2.99 -7.19 9.23
N ARG A 189 -3.47 -7.47 10.46
CA ARG A 189 -4.91 -7.43 10.77
C ARG A 189 -5.52 -6.08 10.46
N LEU A 190 -4.88 -4.99 10.88
CA LEU A 190 -5.34 -3.62 10.62
C LEU A 190 -5.28 -3.26 9.12
N MET A 191 -4.24 -3.66 8.39
CA MET A 191 -4.20 -3.46 6.92
C MET A 191 -5.33 -4.20 6.22
N ARG A 192 -5.64 -5.43 6.65
CA ARG A 192 -6.73 -6.22 6.07
C ARG A 192 -8.09 -5.58 6.35
N VAL A 193 -8.28 -5.05 7.55
CA VAL A 193 -9.46 -4.24 7.92
C VAL A 193 -9.55 -2.99 7.05
N LEU A 194 -8.47 -2.24 6.85
CA LEU A 194 -8.45 -1.05 5.98
C LEU A 194 -8.96 -1.39 4.57
N LEU A 195 -8.44 -2.46 3.95
CA LEU A 195 -8.90 -2.86 2.62
C LEU A 195 -10.36 -3.34 2.66
N LYS A 196 -10.79 -4.09 3.69
CA LYS A 196 -12.22 -4.42 3.82
C LYS A 196 -13.08 -3.14 3.86
N LEU A 197 -12.74 -2.17 4.70
CA LEU A 197 -13.50 -0.91 4.78
C LEU A 197 -13.50 -0.16 3.44
N ALA A 198 -12.35 -0.09 2.76
CA ALA A 198 -12.21 0.52 1.43
C ALA A 198 -12.98 -0.22 0.32
N GLY A 199 -13.28 -1.51 0.51
CA GLY A 199 -14.10 -2.31 -0.41
C GLY A 199 -15.61 -2.09 -0.25
N GLY A 200 -16.04 -1.38 0.80
CA GLY A 200 -17.44 -1.04 1.06
C GLY A 200 -18.27 -2.12 1.77
N ARG A 201 -19.44 -1.72 2.29
CA ARG A 201 -20.50 -2.53 2.95
C ARG A 201 -20.04 -3.72 3.80
N PHE A 202 -19.78 -3.45 5.08
CA PHE A 202 -19.64 -4.48 6.11
C PHE A 202 -20.25 -4.01 7.43
N SER A 203 -20.69 -4.94 8.27
CA SER A 203 -21.03 -4.59 9.65
C SER A 203 -19.74 -4.41 10.47
N SER A 204 -19.70 -3.33 11.26
CA SER A 204 -18.56 -2.98 12.12
C SER A 204 -18.18 -4.12 13.09
N ARG A 205 -19.19 -4.81 13.63
CA ARG A 205 -19.01 -5.93 14.56
C ARG A 205 -18.40 -7.17 13.92
N GLU A 206 -18.88 -7.58 12.74
CA GLU A 206 -18.34 -8.76 12.03
C GLU A 206 -16.89 -8.53 11.59
N ILE A 207 -16.56 -7.30 11.18
CA ILE A 207 -15.17 -6.94 10.87
C ILE A 207 -14.28 -7.16 12.09
N ALA A 208 -14.66 -6.64 13.26
CA ALA A 208 -13.82 -6.74 14.45
C ALA A 208 -13.53 -8.19 14.83
N LEU A 209 -14.58 -9.01 14.96
CA LEU A 209 -14.46 -10.41 15.36
C LEU A 209 -13.69 -11.24 14.32
N GLY A 210 -13.99 -11.05 13.03
CA GLY A 210 -13.33 -11.77 11.94
C GLY A 210 -11.84 -11.46 11.77
N HIS A 211 -11.33 -10.40 12.41
CA HIS A 211 -9.91 -10.02 12.39
C HIS A 211 -9.26 -10.13 13.77
N GLY A 212 -9.88 -10.86 14.70
CA GLY A 212 -9.30 -11.18 16.01
C GLY A 212 -9.32 -10.04 17.03
N PHE A 213 -10.22 -9.08 16.89
CA PHE A 213 -10.47 -8.04 17.90
C PHE A 213 -11.67 -8.42 18.77
N ALA A 214 -11.59 -8.13 20.07
CA ALA A 214 -12.66 -8.47 21.02
C ALA A 214 -13.92 -7.60 20.86
N SER A 215 -13.78 -6.39 20.34
CA SER A 215 -14.88 -5.46 20.09
C SER A 215 -14.52 -4.46 18.99
N PHE A 216 -15.52 -3.74 18.48
CA PHE A 216 -15.28 -2.71 17.47
C PHE A 216 -14.52 -1.50 18.04
N GLU A 217 -14.77 -1.10 19.28
CA GLU A 217 -14.10 0.01 19.95
C GLU A 217 -12.60 -0.24 20.09
N ARG A 218 -12.20 -1.47 20.42
CA ARG A 218 -10.79 -1.86 20.46
C ARG A 218 -10.14 -1.87 19.09
N LEU A 219 -10.88 -2.28 18.07
CA LEU A 219 -10.43 -2.19 16.68
C LEU A 219 -10.25 -0.72 16.30
N ASP A 220 -11.24 0.14 16.54
CA ASP A 220 -11.24 1.53 16.11
C ASP A 220 -10.16 2.35 16.82
N ALA A 221 -9.92 2.11 18.11
CA ALA A 221 -8.80 2.69 18.84
C ALA A 221 -7.46 2.26 18.24
N ALA A 222 -7.24 0.95 18.04
CA ALA A 222 -6.02 0.45 17.43
C ALA A 222 -5.81 0.92 15.98
N PHE A 223 -6.91 1.09 15.25
CA PHE A 223 -6.93 1.60 13.88
C PHE A 223 -6.56 3.09 13.86
N SER A 224 -7.16 3.89 14.74
CA SER A 224 -6.88 5.31 14.91
C SER A 224 -5.44 5.57 15.32
N ASP A 225 -4.93 4.82 16.30
CA ASP A 225 -3.53 4.90 16.74
C ASP A 225 -2.55 4.65 15.59
N ARG A 226 -2.87 3.67 14.72
CA ARG A 226 -1.98 3.26 13.64
C ARG A 226 -2.05 4.20 12.44
N PHE A 227 -3.26 4.52 11.97
CA PHE A 227 -3.47 5.23 10.71
C PHE A 227 -3.66 6.74 10.87
N GLY A 228 -3.92 7.20 12.09
CA GLY A 228 -4.28 8.60 12.38
C GLY A 228 -5.73 8.96 11.98
N CYS A 229 -6.58 7.97 11.70
CA CYS A 229 -8.00 8.15 11.39
C CYS A 229 -8.82 6.96 11.89
N SER A 230 -10.10 7.18 12.19
CA SER A 230 -10.99 6.10 12.64
C SER A 230 -11.42 5.17 11.50
N ALA A 231 -11.74 3.93 11.84
CA ALA A 231 -12.28 2.93 10.91
C ALA A 231 -13.62 3.41 10.31
N GLU A 232 -14.46 4.08 11.11
CA GLU A 232 -15.71 4.67 10.63
C GLU A 232 -15.48 5.73 9.56
N ARG A 233 -14.46 6.58 9.74
CA ARG A 233 -14.09 7.61 8.77
C ARG A 233 -13.61 7.00 7.47
N VAL A 234 -12.79 5.96 7.51
CA VAL A 234 -12.37 5.21 6.32
C VAL A 234 -13.58 4.61 5.60
N ALA A 235 -14.51 3.98 6.32
CA ALA A 235 -15.73 3.42 5.75
C ALA A 235 -16.57 4.49 5.04
N ARG A 236 -16.66 5.70 5.63
CA ARG A 236 -17.35 6.84 5.04
C ARG A 236 -16.67 7.34 3.77
N LEU A 237 -15.33 7.42 3.76
CA LEU A 237 -14.56 7.80 2.58
C LEU A 237 -14.71 6.76 1.45
N ALA A 238 -14.78 5.48 1.80
CA ALA A 238 -15.05 4.41 0.85
C ALA A 238 -16.45 4.52 0.24
N TRP A 239 -17.46 4.86 1.05
CA TRP A 239 -18.83 5.09 0.58
C TRP A 239 -18.93 6.22 -0.44
N HIS A 240 -18.12 7.28 -0.28
CA HIS A 240 -18.03 8.40 -1.23
C HIS A 240 -17.04 8.16 -2.39
N ALA A 241 -16.57 6.93 -2.58
CA ALA A 241 -15.55 6.58 -3.56
C ALA A 241 -14.27 7.45 -3.47
N SER A 242 -13.95 7.99 -2.29
CA SER A 242 -12.73 8.78 -2.08
C SER A 242 -11.51 7.89 -1.82
N LEU A 243 -11.76 6.67 -1.34
CA LEU A 243 -10.78 5.62 -1.16
C LEU A 243 -11.40 4.31 -1.65
N SER A 244 -10.76 3.68 -2.62
CA SER A 244 -11.17 2.37 -3.12
C SER A 244 -9.94 1.47 -3.28
N TRP A 245 -10.17 0.18 -3.45
CA TRP A 245 -9.09 -0.74 -3.79
C TRP A 245 -9.58 -1.85 -4.71
N SER A 246 -8.64 -2.44 -5.42
CA SER A 246 -8.86 -3.64 -6.21
C SER A 246 -7.66 -4.58 -6.08
N ARG A 247 -7.88 -5.84 -6.39
CA ARG A 247 -6.80 -6.79 -6.62
C ARG A 247 -6.44 -6.73 -8.10
N ALA A 248 -5.16 -6.63 -8.42
CA ALA A 248 -4.71 -6.73 -9.79
C ALA A 248 -5.20 -8.06 -10.38
N SER A 249 -5.99 -7.96 -11.45
CA SER A 249 -6.34 -9.13 -12.25
C SER A 249 -5.24 -9.33 -13.28
N ALA A 250 -4.87 -10.59 -13.54
CA ALA A 250 -3.88 -10.95 -14.57
C ALA A 250 -4.26 -10.47 -15.98
N ALA A 251 -5.46 -9.94 -16.18
CA ALA A 251 -6.02 -9.56 -17.48
C ALA A 251 -6.14 -8.04 -17.75
N THR A 252 -5.57 -7.16 -16.92
CA THR A 252 -5.61 -5.71 -17.24
C THR A 252 -4.34 -5.32 -18.02
N PRO A 253 -4.40 -5.12 -19.36
CA PRO A 253 -3.27 -4.58 -20.08
C PRO A 253 -2.94 -3.20 -19.53
N ALA A 254 -1.67 -2.99 -19.22
CA ALA A 254 -1.15 -1.75 -18.66
C ALA A 254 -1.62 -0.54 -19.48
N ARG A 255 -2.45 0.31 -18.88
CA ARG A 255 -2.53 1.71 -19.31
C ARG A 255 -1.14 2.29 -19.09
N THR A 256 -0.53 2.75 -20.18
CA THR A 256 0.83 3.29 -20.28
C THR A 256 1.28 4.02 -19.01
N THR A 257 2.02 3.32 -18.15
CA THR A 257 2.81 3.94 -17.10
C THR A 257 3.87 4.80 -17.78
N VAL A 258 3.71 6.12 -17.74
CA VAL A 258 4.80 7.04 -18.06
C VAL A 258 5.88 6.84 -16.99
N ARG A 259 6.93 6.08 -17.33
CA ARG A 259 8.16 6.08 -16.56
C ARG A 259 8.77 7.47 -16.71
N VAL A 260 8.68 8.28 -15.66
CA VAL A 260 9.54 9.47 -15.54
C VAL A 260 10.96 8.94 -15.36
N GLY A 261 11.70 8.89 -16.46
CA GLY A 261 13.11 8.51 -16.47
C GLY A 261 13.92 9.54 -15.69
N ALA A 262 14.69 9.07 -14.71
CA ALA A 262 15.79 9.84 -14.15
C ALA A 262 16.89 9.92 -15.23
N GLY A 263 17.02 11.08 -15.87
CA GLY A 263 18.18 11.43 -16.70
C GLY A 263 19.13 12.29 -15.88
N LEU A 264 20.39 11.86 -15.82
CA LEU A 264 21.54 12.58 -15.28
C LEU A 264 21.96 13.73 -16.20
#